data_AF-A0A1L3MI16-F1
#
_entry.id   AF-A0A1L3MI16-F1
#
_cell.length_a   1.000
_cell.length_b   1.000
_cell.length_c   1.000
_cell.angle_alpha   90.00
_cell.angle_beta   90.00
_cell.angle_gamma   90.00
#
_symmetry.space_group_name_H-M   'P 1'
#
loop_
_entity.id
_entity.type
_entity.pdbx_description
1 polymer ?
#
loop_
_entity_poly.entity_id
_entity_poly.type
_entity_poly.pdbx_seq_one_letter_code
_entity_poly.pdbx_strand_id
1 'polypeptide(L)'
;MKDEFGVPDETYAALFDTFLSGAVEAAAFRSQFYATMTSDARLGDGVRYAILQRVFFGLEDLVLDADLPVCEERDDDEIDESVFREIVAKASHHLQHRSDDWEGTHRLIPGTGGLGGSQVPEGSTGATHGS
;
A
#
# COMPACT_ATOMS: atom_id res chain seq x y z
N MET A 1 1.65 21.87 6.99
CA MET A 1 1.24 20.49 6.69
C MET A 1 2.47 19.78 6.18
N LYS A 2 2.93 18.70 6.83
CA LYS A 2 3.88 17.81 6.15
C LYS A 2 3.05 17.12 5.10
N ASP A 3 3.40 17.29 3.84
CA ASP A 3 2.83 16.48 2.78
C ASP A 3 3.19 15.02 3.12
N GLU A 4 2.22 14.26 3.66
CA GLU A 4 2.37 12.84 3.95
C GLU A 4 2.35 12.10 2.61
N PHE A 5 3.43 12.25 1.85
CA PHE A 5 3.71 11.41 0.70
C PHE A 5 3.97 10.00 1.24
N GLY A 6 2.95 9.15 1.23
CA GLY A 6 3.15 7.74 1.51
C GLY A 6 4.03 7.09 0.44
N VAL A 7 4.47 5.87 0.72
CA VAL A 7 5.51 5.22 -0.07
C VAL A 7 4.95 4.91 -1.47
N PRO A 8 5.66 5.15 -2.58
CA PRO A 8 5.16 4.77 -3.90
C PRO A 8 5.34 3.26 -4.15
N ASP A 9 4.52 2.69 -5.03
CA ASP A 9 4.52 1.24 -5.29
C ASP A 9 5.87 0.74 -5.83
N GLU A 10 6.53 1.58 -6.63
CA GLU A 10 7.87 1.33 -7.16
C GLU A 10 8.92 1.13 -6.07
N THR A 11 8.74 1.71 -4.87
CA THR A 11 9.64 1.47 -3.74
C THR A 11 9.47 0.06 -3.19
N TYR A 12 8.24 -0.43 -3.07
CA TYR A 12 7.98 -1.83 -2.69
C TYR A 12 8.42 -2.80 -3.78
N ALA A 13 8.15 -2.50 -5.04
CA ALA A 13 8.61 -3.32 -6.16
C ALA A 13 10.14 -3.44 -6.19
N ALA A 14 10.88 -2.34 -6.03
CA ALA A 14 12.33 -2.36 -5.97
C ALA A 14 12.86 -3.15 -4.75
N LEU A 15 12.21 -3.03 -3.59
CA LEU A 15 12.54 -3.81 -2.40
C LEU A 15 12.33 -5.31 -2.65
N PHE A 16 11.21 -5.69 -3.27
CA PHE A 16 10.88 -7.07 -3.62
C PHE A 16 11.87 -7.64 -4.64
N ASP A 17 12.17 -6.89 -5.70
CA ASP A 17 13.12 -7.31 -6.74
C ASP A 17 14.53 -7.50 -6.18
N THR A 18 14.95 -6.64 -5.24
CA THR A 18 16.24 -6.79 -4.54
C THR A 18 16.30 -8.12 -3.78
N PHE A 19 15.26 -8.49 -3.05
CA PHE A 19 15.19 -9.78 -2.35
C PHE A 19 15.12 -10.97 -3.33
N LEU A 20 14.28 -10.89 -4.36
CA LEU A 20 14.13 -11.94 -5.37
C LEU A 20 15.42 -12.21 -6.14
N SER A 21 16.24 -11.17 -6.35
CA SER A 21 17.57 -11.32 -6.98
C SER A 21 18.61 -12.00 -6.08
N GLY A 22 18.33 -12.18 -4.78
CA GLY A 22 19.28 -12.71 -3.80
C GLY A 22 20.32 -11.67 -3.34
N ALA A 23 20.13 -10.38 -3.66
CA ALA A 23 21.04 -9.32 -3.23
C ALA A 23 20.96 -9.02 -1.72
N VAL A 24 19.87 -9.44 -1.06
CA VAL A 24 19.67 -9.32 0.39
C VAL A 24 19.10 -10.61 0.97
N GLU A 25 19.57 -10.95 2.17
CA GLU A 25 19.05 -12.06 2.97
C GLU A 25 17.69 -11.73 3.59
N ALA A 26 16.92 -12.76 3.96
CA ALA A 26 15.56 -12.62 4.50
C ALA A 26 15.48 -11.70 5.74
N ALA A 27 16.45 -11.78 6.66
CA ALA A 27 16.48 -10.92 7.85
C ALA A 27 16.64 -9.42 7.52
N ALA A 28 17.48 -9.11 6.53
CA ALA A 28 17.68 -7.74 6.05
C ALA A 28 16.44 -7.23 5.32
N PHE A 29 15.85 -8.08 4.47
CA PHE A 29 14.59 -7.80 3.79
C PHE A 29 13.45 -7.51 4.78
N ARG A 30 13.25 -8.36 5.81
CA ARG A 30 12.25 -8.17 6.86
C ARG A 30 12.36 -6.80 7.52
N SER A 31 13.58 -6.45 7.92
CA SER A 31 13.88 -5.17 8.57
C SER A 31 13.53 -3.98 7.68
N GLN A 32 13.91 -4.04 6.40
CA GLN A 32 13.61 -3.00 5.41
C GLN A 32 12.10 -2.89 5.15
N PHE A 33 11.43 -4.03 4.94
CA PHE A 33 9.99 -4.08 4.66
C PHE A 33 9.15 -3.48 5.79
N TYR A 34 9.43 -3.84 7.05
CA TYR A 34 8.71 -3.29 8.20
C TYR A 34 8.97 -1.80 8.40
N ALA A 35 10.21 -1.34 8.17
CA ALA A 35 10.53 0.08 8.20
C ALA A 35 9.74 0.84 7.13
N THR A 36 9.64 0.30 5.91
CA THR A 36 8.88 0.89 4.81
C THR A 36 7.37 0.91 5.09
N MET A 37 6.78 -0.19 5.58
CA MET A 37 5.35 -0.19 5.97
C MET A 37 5.04 0.78 7.09
N THR A 38 5.91 0.90 8.10
CA THR A 38 5.66 1.80 9.25
C THR A 38 5.64 3.26 8.84
N SER A 39 6.40 3.65 7.80
CA SER A 39 6.42 5.02 7.28
C SER A 39 5.37 5.29 6.20
N ASP A 40 4.58 4.28 5.82
CA ASP A 40 3.67 4.37 4.69
C ASP A 40 2.30 4.93 5.07
N ALA A 41 2.05 6.19 4.69
CA ALA A 41 0.74 6.83 4.86
C ALA A 41 -0.35 6.29 3.91
N ARG A 42 0.00 5.44 2.91
CA ARG A 42 -0.93 4.88 1.91
C ARG A 42 -1.54 3.53 2.30
N LEU A 43 -1.35 3.06 3.54
CA LEU A 43 -1.92 1.78 3.98
C LEU A 43 -3.46 1.73 3.98
N GLY A 44 -4.14 2.88 3.80
CA GLY A 44 -5.58 2.94 3.57
C GLY A 44 -6.04 2.48 2.19
N ASP A 45 -5.15 2.31 1.21
CA ASP A 45 -5.45 1.66 -0.07
C ASP A 45 -5.67 0.16 0.15
N GLY A 46 -6.92 -0.30 0.12
CA GLY A 46 -7.28 -1.68 0.44
C GLY A 46 -6.68 -2.73 -0.50
N VAL A 47 -6.50 -2.42 -1.79
CA VAL A 47 -5.91 -3.38 -2.75
C VAL A 47 -4.42 -3.52 -2.48
N ARG A 48 -3.74 -2.39 -2.32
CA ARG A 48 -2.32 -2.36 -1.96
C ARG A 48 -2.09 -3.03 -0.60
N TYR A 49 -2.88 -2.68 0.40
CA TYR A 49 -2.81 -3.27 1.73
C TYR A 49 -2.93 -4.79 1.66
N ALA A 50 -3.90 -5.33 0.92
CA ALA A 50 -4.05 -6.77 0.73
C ALA A 50 -2.86 -7.42 0.02
N ILE A 51 -2.13 -6.71 -0.84
CA ILE A 51 -0.89 -7.22 -1.45
C ILE A 51 0.24 -7.24 -0.41
N LEU A 52 0.46 -6.13 0.29
CA LEU A 52 1.51 -6.01 1.30
C LEU A 52 1.29 -6.96 2.48
N GLN A 53 0.03 -7.18 2.88
CA GLN A 53 -0.34 -8.07 3.97
C GLN A 53 0.06 -9.53 3.70
N ARG A 54 0.07 -9.99 2.44
CA ARG A 54 0.55 -11.34 2.09
C ARG A 54 2.05 -11.49 2.35
N VAL A 55 2.83 -10.44 2.04
CA VAL A 55 4.26 -10.42 2.33
C VAL A 55 4.52 -10.34 3.83
N PHE A 56 3.71 -9.55 4.54
CA PHE A 56 3.77 -9.49 6.00
C PHE A 56 3.54 -10.86 6.65
N PHE A 57 2.45 -11.56 6.31
CA PHE A 57 2.20 -12.89 6.88
C PHE A 57 3.25 -13.90 6.45
N GLY A 58 3.68 -13.88 5.18
CA GLY A 58 4.79 -14.73 4.73
C GLY A 58 6.08 -14.50 5.52
N LEU A 59 6.35 -13.28 6.03
CA LEU A 59 7.50 -13.01 6.90
C LEU A 59 7.34 -13.53 8.33
N GLU A 60 6.10 -13.58 8.83
CA GLU A 60 5.80 -14.11 10.16
C GLU A 60 5.81 -15.64 10.16
N ASP A 61 5.39 -16.26 9.05
CA ASP A 61 5.38 -17.71 8.85
C ASP A 61 6.74 -18.25 8.38
N LEU A 62 7.68 -17.39 7.97
CA LEU A 62 8.99 -17.79 7.44
C LEU A 62 9.89 -18.36 8.53
N VAL A 63 10.32 -19.61 8.33
CA VAL A 63 11.38 -20.26 9.12
C VAL A 63 12.52 -20.68 8.20
N LEU A 64 13.73 -20.20 8.52
CA LEU A 64 14.94 -20.56 7.79
C LEU A 64 15.47 -21.90 8.29
N ASP A 65 15.93 -22.75 7.37
CA ASP A 65 16.46 -24.08 7.72
C ASP A 65 17.66 -24.01 8.68
N ALA A 66 18.40 -22.91 8.67
CA ALA A 66 19.52 -22.67 9.58
C ALA A 66 19.07 -22.37 11.03
N ASP A 67 17.82 -21.93 11.20
CA ASP A 67 17.24 -21.56 12.49
C ASP A 67 16.40 -22.70 13.09
N LEU A 68 16.11 -23.75 12.31
CA LEU A 68 15.45 -24.96 12.81
C LEU A 68 16.34 -25.71 13.81
N PRO A 69 15.81 -26.08 14.98
CA PRO A 69 16.51 -26.97 15.89
C PRO A 69 16.90 -28.28 15.20
N VAL A 70 18.09 -28.78 15.51
CA VAL A 70 18.58 -30.05 14.96
C VAL A 70 17.61 -31.15 15.38
N CYS A 71 16.93 -31.75 14.39
CA CYS A 71 15.88 -32.79 14.52
C CYS A 71 14.42 -32.32 14.62
N GLU A 72 14.12 -31.04 14.35
CA GLU A 72 12.74 -30.57 14.18
C GLU A 72 12.42 -30.34 12.70
N GLU A 73 11.19 -30.70 12.31
CA GLU A 73 10.60 -30.33 11.02
C GLU A 73 9.83 -29.01 11.21
N ARG A 74 9.65 -28.25 10.12
CA ARG A 74 8.78 -27.06 10.13
C ARG A 74 7.35 -27.43 10.49
N ASP A 75 6.68 -26.59 11.26
CA ASP A 75 5.27 -26.75 11.58
C ASP A 75 4.38 -26.58 10.32
N ASP A 76 3.15 -27.10 10.37
CA ASP A 76 2.24 -27.12 9.22
C ASP A 76 1.85 -25.71 8.69
N ASP A 77 2.02 -24.67 9.51
CA ASP A 77 1.78 -23.26 9.18
C ASP A 77 3.06 -22.48 8.86
N GLU A 78 4.24 -23.08 9.00
CA GLU A 78 5.52 -22.47 8.67
C GLU A 78 5.87 -22.66 7.18
N ILE A 79 6.53 -21.66 6.60
CA ILE A 79 6.99 -21.68 5.22
C ILE A 79 8.51 -21.59 5.15
N ASP A 80 9.10 -22.21 4.13
CA ASP A 80 10.50 -22.00 3.82
C ASP A 80 10.74 -20.78 2.92
N GLU A 81 12.01 -20.46 2.74
CA GLU A 81 12.42 -19.33 1.93
C GLU A 81 11.99 -19.47 0.46
N SER A 82 11.86 -20.69 -0.06
CA SER A 82 11.44 -20.91 -1.45
C SER A 82 9.97 -20.53 -1.64
N VAL A 83 9.09 -20.97 -0.73
CA VAL A 83 7.67 -20.59 -0.70
C VAL A 83 7.53 -19.09 -0.46
N PHE A 84 8.34 -18.53 0.45
CA PHE A 84 8.32 -17.09 0.70
C PHE A 84 8.73 -16.26 -0.53
N ARG A 85 9.73 -16.71 -1.29
CA ARG A 85 10.12 -16.07 -2.57
C ARG A 85 8.98 -16.09 -3.59
N GLU A 86 8.18 -17.15 -3.64
CA GLU A 86 6.98 -17.19 -4.50
C GLU A 86 5.93 -16.16 -4.07
N ILE A 87 5.70 -16.00 -2.76
CA ILE A 87 4.79 -14.98 -2.20
C ILE A 87 5.25 -13.58 -2.62
N VAL A 88 6.55 -13.28 -2.47
CA VAL A 88 7.13 -11.98 -2.83
C VAL A 88 7.05 -11.74 -4.35
N ALA A 89 7.34 -12.74 -5.18
CA ALA A 89 7.22 -12.64 -6.63
C ALA A 89 5.78 -12.31 -7.07
N LYS A 90 4.80 -13.00 -6.49
CA LYS A 90 3.38 -12.75 -6.76
C LYS A 90 2.94 -11.36 -6.27
N ALA A 91 3.44 -10.92 -5.11
CA ALA A 91 3.18 -9.58 -4.60
C ALA A 91 3.77 -8.50 -5.51
N SER A 92 5.01 -8.66 -5.96
CA SER A 92 5.66 -7.75 -6.93
C SER A 92 4.86 -7.63 -8.21
N HIS A 93 4.47 -8.77 -8.80
CA HIS A 93 3.63 -8.79 -9.99
C HIS A 93 2.29 -8.07 -9.76
N HIS A 94 1.60 -8.31 -8.65
CA HIS A 94 0.33 -7.64 -8.36
C HIS A 94 0.47 -6.14 -8.12
N LEU A 95 1.55 -5.69 -7.47
CA LEU A 95 1.81 -4.25 -7.30
C LEU A 95 2.00 -3.57 -8.65
N GLN A 96 2.75 -4.18 -9.56
CA GLN A 96 3.05 -3.62 -10.89
C GLN A 96 1.82 -3.56 -11.82
N HIS A 97 0.83 -4.42 -11.60
CA HIS A 97 -0.33 -4.57 -12.51
C HIS A 97 -1.67 -4.10 -11.90
N ARG A 98 -1.68 -3.55 -10.68
CA ARG A 98 -2.92 -3.03 -10.09
C ARG A 98 -3.29 -1.66 -10.66
N SER A 99 -4.56 -1.31 -10.59
CA SER A 99 -5.02 0.07 -10.77
C SER A 99 -4.70 0.88 -9.51
N ASP A 100 -4.01 2.00 -9.66
CA ASP A 100 -3.69 2.92 -8.55
C ASP A 100 -4.73 4.05 -8.45
N ASP A 101 -5.86 3.75 -7.80
CA ASP A 101 -6.95 4.72 -7.61
C ASP A 101 -6.63 5.76 -6.51
N TRP A 102 -5.56 5.55 -5.73
CA TRP A 102 -5.11 6.46 -4.69
C TRP A 102 -4.56 7.77 -5.29
N GLU A 103 -3.78 7.70 -6.38
CA GLU A 103 -3.32 8.89 -7.09
C GLU A 103 -4.49 9.70 -7.71
N GLY A 104 -5.54 9.03 -8.18
CA GLY A 104 -6.73 9.69 -8.72
C GLY A 104 -7.57 10.40 -7.65
N THR A 105 -7.64 9.82 -6.45
CA THR A 105 -8.41 10.36 -5.32
C THR A 105 -7.67 11.53 -4.63
N HIS A 106 -6.34 11.46 -4.53
CA HIS A 106 -5.51 12.52 -3.91
C HIS A 106 -5.03 13.62 -4.86
N ARG A 107 -5.12 13.45 -6.20
CA ARG A 107 -4.89 14.55 -7.17
C ARG A 107 -6.05 15.55 -7.27
N LEU A 108 -7.19 15.30 -6.61
CA LEU A 108 -8.36 16.21 -6.63
C LEU A 108 -8.31 17.34 -5.60
N ILE A 109 -7.16 17.63 -4.98
CA ILE A 109 -7.00 18.86 -4.19
C ILE A 109 -5.94 19.78 -4.83
N PRO A 110 -6.33 20.63 -5.80
CA PRO A 110 -5.72 21.95 -5.96
C PRO A 110 -6.55 22.96 -5.18
N GLY A 111 -5.98 23.47 -4.09
CA GLY A 111 -6.52 24.63 -3.40
C GLY A 111 -6.44 25.90 -4.27
N THR A 112 -7.57 26.60 -4.37
CA THR A 112 -7.73 28.04 -4.58
C THR A 112 -7.16 28.69 -5.84
N GLY A 113 -8.06 28.90 -6.82
CA GLY A 113 -7.96 29.98 -7.81
C GLY A 113 -9.24 30.80 -7.88
N GLY A 114 -9.26 31.96 -7.19
CA GLY A 114 -9.89 33.19 -7.68
C GLY A 114 -11.39 33.43 -7.49
N LEU A 115 -11.73 34.35 -6.59
CA LEU A 115 -12.99 35.10 -6.56
C LEU A 115 -13.20 35.92 -7.85
N GLY A 116 -14.43 35.89 -8.37
CA GLY A 116 -14.96 36.78 -9.41
C GLY A 116 -16.29 36.19 -9.90
N GLY A 117 -17.44 36.48 -9.30
CA GLY A 117 -18.06 37.79 -9.24
C GLY A 117 -19.06 37.91 -10.39
N SER A 118 -20.34 37.61 -10.12
CA SER A 118 -21.50 38.20 -10.82
C SER A 118 -22.83 37.75 -10.20
N GLN A 119 -23.35 38.64 -9.35
CA GLN A 119 -24.76 39.06 -9.27
C GLN A 119 -25.85 38.03 -8.98
N VAL A 120 -26.39 38.11 -7.76
CA VAL A 120 -27.83 37.95 -7.50
C VAL A 120 -28.58 39.10 -8.22
N PRO A 121 -29.87 38.91 -8.57
CA PRO A 121 -30.85 39.55 -7.70
C PRO A 121 -32.02 38.63 -7.30
N GLU A 122 -32.40 38.79 -6.04
CA GLU A 122 -33.71 38.45 -5.50
C GLU A 122 -34.83 39.10 -6.33
N GLY A 123 -35.88 38.32 -6.61
CA GLY A 123 -37.10 38.77 -7.26
C GLY A 123 -38.32 38.13 -6.62
N SER A 124 -38.78 38.77 -5.55
CA SER A 124 -39.99 38.46 -4.79
C SER A 124 -41.26 38.82 -5.57
N THR A 125 -42.19 37.87 -5.70
CA THR A 125 -43.62 38.07 -5.98
C THR A 125 -44.33 36.89 -5.32
N GLY A 126 -45.20 37.02 -4.31
CA GLY A 126 -46.28 37.98 -4.12
C GLY A 126 -47.55 37.15 -3.98
N ALA A 127 -48.13 37.09 -2.77
CA ALA A 127 -49.37 36.39 -2.47
C ALA A 127 -50.57 37.04 -3.19
N THR A 128 -51.59 36.26 -3.62
CA THR A 128 -53.03 36.59 -3.52
C THR A 128 -53.97 35.45 -4.00
N HIS A 129 -54.89 35.06 -3.11
CA HIS A 129 -56.30 34.64 -3.31
C HIS A 129 -56.73 33.60 -4.37
N GLY A 130 -57.31 32.49 -3.86
CA GLY A 130 -58.75 32.21 -3.95
C GLY A 130 -59.33 31.65 -5.26
N SER A 131 -59.82 30.42 -5.20
CA SER A 131 -61.16 29.97 -5.63
C SER A 131 -61.46 28.60 -5.03
#